data_AF-A0AAW6BYF5-F1
#
_entry.id   AF-A0AAW6BYF5-F1
#
_cell.length_a   1.000
_cell.length_b   1.000
_cell.length_c   1.000
_cell.angle_alpha   90.00
_cell.angle_beta   90.00
_cell.angle_gamma   90.00
#
_symmetry.space_group_name_H-M   'P 1'
#
loop_
_entity.id
_entity.type
_entity.pdbx_description
1 polymer ?
#
loop_
_entity_poly.entity_id
_entity_poly.type
_entity_poly.pdbx_seq_one_letter_code
_entity_poly.pdbx_strand_id
1 'polypeptide(L)'
;MPRPNNHGLLKPYNIVIDEGNNTARIDMYGEVVSARPVDWWTGEPIPGNFIAQDEFLKDLSSLEGKDEVTVHINSVGGDMYAGIAIYNRLKGLAAHVTTINDGLAASAGSLIFMAGDDRKMHAGSNLMIHGAAGFLYGYYQVQDLRDVAKQMEAHNKAGVNIYAERTGRDKAEINALVEAETWMTGEEAVTEGFATETIGDEAEQVEMKLTPDRSAVMVNGYPVAARCMGKVPDNVPVMSTEEWAKWNTPKNREKPGSPVLDKTKKNGGKDMEIKNLDELRAAYPDLLAQAEAAAQAKGVADERARIQGIEDIEAAIGDAEMVKNAKYGDKQMNAEQLAFAAMKAQAAIGASMLNKLGEDAKNSGAGSVEPTPNPGAEPKAQTDDERAEAILLNCIKNKEGK
;
A
#
# COMPACT_ATOMS: atom_id res chain seq x y z
N MET A 1 17.56 16.66 29.37
CA MET A 1 16.38 15.79 29.28
C MET A 1 16.61 14.46 30.03
N PRO A 2 15.60 13.84 30.64
CA PRO A 2 15.75 12.50 31.23
C PRO A 2 15.93 11.46 30.12
N ARG A 3 16.85 10.50 30.31
CA ARG A 3 17.11 9.43 29.34
C ARG A 3 15.86 8.55 29.16
N PRO A 4 15.50 8.15 27.93
CA PRO A 4 14.40 7.23 27.73
C PRO A 4 14.79 5.83 28.21
N ASN A 5 14.01 5.30 29.15
CA ASN A 5 14.05 3.88 29.50
C ASN A 5 13.44 3.05 28.36
N ASN A 6 14.11 1.94 28.04
CA ASN A 6 13.61 0.84 27.22
C ASN A 6 12.17 0.46 27.62
N HIS A 7 11.22 0.59 26.70
CA HIS A 7 10.16 -0.38 26.35
C HIS A 7 9.07 0.36 25.55
N GLY A 8 9.19 0.28 24.23
CA GLY A 8 8.26 0.87 23.26
C GLY A 8 9.05 1.41 22.09
N LEU A 9 8.92 0.79 20.91
CA LEU A 9 9.30 1.44 19.66
C LEU A 9 8.57 2.79 19.64
N LEU A 10 9.31 3.90 19.63
CA LEU A 10 8.74 5.23 19.39
C LEU A 10 7.85 5.10 18.16
N LYS A 11 6.54 5.37 18.31
CA LYS A 11 5.69 5.53 17.14
C LYS A 11 6.26 6.74 16.39
N PRO A 12 6.68 6.60 15.13
CA PRO A 12 7.32 7.68 14.37
C PRO A 12 6.36 8.86 14.09
N TYR A 13 5.06 8.60 14.20
CA TYR A 13 4.03 9.60 14.37
C TYR A 13 3.31 9.39 15.71
N ASN A 14 3.16 10.46 16.51
CA ASN A 14 2.47 10.40 17.79
C ASN A 14 1.68 11.70 18.05
N ILE A 15 0.46 11.57 18.55
CA ILE A 15 -0.30 12.68 19.14
C ILE A 15 -0.20 12.58 20.66
N VAL A 16 0.25 13.65 21.29
CA VAL A 16 0.29 13.82 22.75
C VAL A 16 -0.71 14.91 23.13
N ILE A 17 -1.74 14.55 23.87
CA ILE A 17 -2.73 15.51 24.39
C ILE A 17 -2.26 16.02 25.75
N ASP A 18 -2.22 17.34 25.93
CA ASP A 18 -2.08 17.97 27.23
C ASP A 18 -3.47 18.42 27.70
N GLU A 19 -4.13 17.55 28.48
CA GLU A 19 -5.45 17.82 29.03
C GLU A 19 -5.46 18.99 30.02
N GLY A 20 -4.30 19.34 30.60
CA GLY A 20 -4.20 20.44 31.57
C GLY A 20 -4.30 21.82 30.94
N ASN A 21 -3.90 21.97 29.68
CA ASN A 21 -3.80 23.26 28.99
C ASN A 21 -4.68 23.38 27.74
N ASN A 22 -5.53 22.39 27.47
CA ASN A 22 -6.32 22.28 26.24
C ASN A 22 -5.48 22.36 24.94
N THR A 23 -4.26 21.86 25.00
CA THR A 23 -3.32 21.87 23.86
C THR A 23 -2.99 20.45 23.43
N ALA A 24 -2.46 20.30 22.22
CA ALA A 24 -1.94 19.04 21.74
C ALA A 24 -0.60 19.23 21.02
N ARG A 25 0.23 18.20 21.09
CA ARG A 25 1.47 18.08 20.33
C ARG A 25 1.34 16.93 19.35
N ILE A 26 1.82 17.13 18.13
CA ILE A 26 1.92 16.11 17.10
C ILE A 26 3.38 16.00 16.69
N ASP A 27 3.95 14.81 16.77
CA ASP A 27 5.27 14.50 16.22
C ASP A 27 5.09 13.81 14.86
N MET A 28 5.63 14.39 13.78
CA MET A 28 5.54 13.90 12.40
C MET A 28 6.93 13.60 11.85
N TYR A 29 7.50 12.47 12.25
CA TYR A 29 8.86 12.08 11.88
C TYR A 29 8.86 10.89 10.92
N GLY A 30 9.45 11.07 9.74
CA GLY A 30 9.62 10.00 8.75
C GLY A 30 9.11 10.32 7.34
N GLU A 31 8.94 9.27 6.54
CA GLU A 31 8.46 9.35 5.15
C GLU A 31 6.93 9.42 5.12
N VAL A 32 6.39 10.37 4.34
CA VAL A 32 4.94 10.53 4.15
C VAL A 32 4.45 9.44 3.21
N VAL A 33 3.47 8.66 3.66
CA VAL A 33 2.90 7.54 2.89
C VAL A 33 1.38 7.54 3.00
N SER A 34 0.70 7.00 2.00
CA SER A 34 -0.76 6.88 2.02
C SER A 34 -1.25 5.87 3.07
N ALA A 35 -0.53 4.76 3.22
CA ALA A 35 -0.72 3.75 4.25
C ALA A 35 0.63 3.15 4.66
N ARG A 36 0.71 2.59 5.87
CA ARG A 36 1.93 1.92 6.34
C ARG A 36 2.34 0.81 5.37
N PRO A 37 3.56 0.84 4.81
CA PRO A 37 4.01 -0.19 3.90
C PRO A 37 4.05 -1.55 4.61
N VAL A 38 3.63 -2.59 3.90
CA VAL A 38 3.70 -3.97 4.36
C VAL A 38 4.59 -4.79 3.44
N ASP A 39 5.28 -5.78 3.98
CA ASP A 39 6.02 -6.74 3.18
C ASP A 39 5.03 -7.56 2.36
N TRP A 40 5.27 -7.64 1.06
CA TRP A 40 4.36 -8.28 0.13
C TRP A 40 4.22 -9.79 0.38
N TRP A 41 5.26 -10.45 0.90
CA TRP A 41 5.29 -11.89 1.12
C TRP A 41 4.70 -12.28 2.47
N THR A 42 4.92 -11.47 3.50
CA THR A 42 4.47 -11.79 4.87
C THR A 42 3.21 -11.06 5.28
N GLY A 43 2.88 -9.94 4.63
CA GLY A 43 1.82 -9.01 5.05
C GLY A 43 2.17 -8.20 6.29
N GLU A 44 3.37 -8.37 6.86
CA GLU A 44 3.79 -7.69 8.07
C GLU A 44 4.21 -6.24 7.77
N PRO A 45 3.97 -5.28 8.67
CA PRO A 45 4.44 -3.92 8.51
C PRO A 45 5.95 -3.83 8.29
N ILE A 46 6.37 -3.08 7.27
CA ILE A 46 7.78 -2.83 7.01
C ILE A 46 8.32 -1.94 8.16
N PRO A 47 9.44 -2.32 8.80
CA PRO A 47 10.08 -1.47 9.78
C PRO A 47 10.51 -0.15 9.14
N GLY A 48 10.13 0.96 9.76
CA GLY A 48 10.50 2.28 9.27
C GLY A 48 9.70 3.38 9.95
N ASN A 49 10.16 4.60 9.74
CA ASN A 49 9.49 5.80 10.23
C ASN A 49 8.57 6.31 9.12
N PHE A 50 7.27 6.07 9.28
CA PHE A 50 6.26 6.43 8.30
C PHE A 50 5.20 7.33 8.93
N ILE A 51 4.92 8.43 8.26
CA ILE A 51 3.76 9.29 8.52
C ILE A 51 2.65 8.77 7.61
N ALA A 52 1.91 7.78 8.09
CA ALA A 52 0.83 7.15 7.34
C ALA A 52 -0.43 8.02 7.40
N GLN A 53 -0.91 8.47 6.23
CA GLN A 53 -2.07 9.34 6.12
C GLN A 53 -3.33 8.72 6.75
N ASP A 54 -3.60 7.44 6.52
CA ASP A 54 -4.79 6.79 7.05
C ASP A 54 -4.79 6.67 8.58
N GLU A 55 -3.63 6.37 9.19
CA GLU A 55 -3.41 6.39 10.64
C GLU A 55 -3.60 7.82 11.19
N PHE A 56 -2.93 8.80 10.56
CA PHE A 56 -3.04 10.22 10.94
C PHE A 56 -4.49 10.70 10.98
N LEU A 57 -5.26 10.43 9.91
CA LEU A 57 -6.63 10.91 9.80
C LEU A 57 -7.58 10.26 10.80
N LYS A 58 -7.34 9.01 11.21
CA LYS A 58 -8.10 8.35 12.28
C LYS A 58 -7.84 9.05 13.61
N ASP A 59 -6.56 9.30 13.89
CA ASP A 59 -6.12 9.88 15.16
C ASP A 59 -6.44 11.38 15.27
N LEU A 60 -6.64 12.07 14.15
CA LEU A 60 -6.96 13.51 14.12
C LEU A 60 -8.22 13.87 14.92
N SER A 61 -9.19 12.95 15.00
CA SER A 61 -10.40 13.14 15.81
C SER A 61 -10.11 13.37 17.30
N SER A 62 -8.96 12.92 17.80
CA SER A 62 -8.53 13.17 19.18
C SER A 62 -8.19 14.64 19.47
N LEU A 63 -8.05 15.48 18.45
CA LEU A 63 -7.76 16.90 18.57
C LEU A 63 -9.03 17.77 18.66
N GLU A 64 -10.22 17.17 18.61
CA GLU A 64 -11.47 17.92 18.73
C GLU A 64 -11.53 18.72 20.03
N GLY A 65 -11.87 20.01 19.91
CA GLY A 65 -12.00 20.92 21.05
C GLY A 65 -10.68 21.48 21.60
N LYS A 66 -9.53 21.20 20.96
CA LYS A 66 -8.25 21.83 21.32
C LYS A 66 -8.17 23.25 20.80
N ASP A 67 -7.56 24.13 21.58
CA ASP A 67 -7.37 25.54 21.21
C ASP A 67 -6.03 25.73 20.46
N GLU A 68 -5.00 24.97 20.84
CA GLU A 68 -3.64 25.10 20.31
C GLU A 68 -3.08 23.71 19.94
N VAL A 69 -2.49 23.61 18.75
CA VAL A 69 -1.86 22.39 18.25
C VAL A 69 -0.45 22.69 17.74
N THR A 70 0.56 22.07 18.35
CA THR A 70 1.95 22.17 17.90
C THR A 70 2.36 20.92 17.12
N VAL A 71 2.79 21.09 15.87
CA VAL A 71 3.19 20.00 14.97
C VAL A 71 4.70 20.06 14.73
N HIS A 72 5.43 19.13 15.33
CA HIS A 72 6.85 18.92 15.13
C HIS A 72 7.09 18.09 13.88
N ILE A 73 7.93 18.57 12.96
CA ILE A 73 8.14 17.97 11.64
C ILE A 73 9.62 17.65 11.45
N ASN A 74 9.86 16.40 11.04
CA ASN A 74 11.16 15.93 10.60
C ASN A 74 10.94 14.87 9.51
N SER A 75 10.76 15.35 8.27
CA SER A 75 10.30 14.54 7.16
C SER A 75 11.02 14.90 5.86
N VAL A 76 11.40 13.85 5.12
CA VAL A 76 11.86 13.94 3.72
C VAL A 76 10.73 14.15 2.72
N GLY A 77 9.48 14.13 3.20
CA GLY A 77 8.29 14.02 2.36
C GLY A 77 8.03 12.59 1.93
N GLY A 78 7.45 12.41 0.74
CA GLY A 78 7.00 11.13 0.23
C GLY A 78 5.79 11.31 -0.67
N ASP A 79 4.71 10.56 -0.43
CA ASP A 79 3.49 10.62 -1.22
C ASP A 79 2.85 12.01 -1.16
N MET A 80 2.67 12.61 -2.34
CA MET A 80 2.19 13.99 -2.45
C MET A 80 0.70 14.13 -2.13
N TYR A 81 -0.14 13.16 -2.50
CA TYR A 81 -1.57 13.23 -2.17
C TYR A 81 -1.78 13.08 -0.66
N ALA A 82 -1.03 12.18 -0.02
CA ALA A 82 -1.01 12.04 1.43
C ALA A 82 -0.58 13.34 2.12
N GLY A 83 0.51 13.97 1.65
CA GLY A 83 0.96 15.25 2.17
C GLY A 83 -0.09 16.36 2.06
N ILE A 84 -0.73 16.49 0.89
CA ILE A 84 -1.81 17.46 0.67
C ILE A 84 -3.03 17.16 1.55
N ALA A 85 -3.39 15.88 1.71
CA ALA A 85 -4.51 15.49 2.57
C ALA A 85 -4.25 15.85 4.04
N ILE A 86 -3.05 15.57 4.54
CA ILE A 86 -2.62 15.96 5.89
C ILE A 86 -2.63 17.49 6.04
N TYR A 87 -2.02 18.21 5.09
CA TYR A 87 -2.01 19.68 5.06
C TYR A 87 -3.42 20.27 5.17
N ASN A 88 -4.34 19.84 4.31
CA ASN A 88 -5.72 20.34 4.28
C ASN A 88 -6.46 20.05 5.58
N ARG A 89 -6.17 18.92 6.21
CA ARG A 89 -6.83 18.49 7.45
C ARG A 89 -6.31 19.24 8.67
N LEU A 90 -5.01 19.53 8.73
CA LEU A 90 -4.44 20.45 9.71
C LEU A 90 -5.00 21.86 9.53
N LYS A 91 -5.07 22.38 8.31
CA LYS A 91 -5.66 23.71 8.02
C LYS A 91 -7.14 23.81 8.35
N GLY A 92 -7.85 22.68 8.36
CA GLY A 92 -9.28 22.62 8.69
C GLY A 92 -9.56 22.50 10.20
N LEU A 93 -8.54 22.41 11.05
CA LEU A 93 -8.73 22.43 12.50
C LEU A 93 -9.22 23.80 12.95
N ALA A 94 -10.07 23.81 13.99
CA ALA A 94 -10.47 25.04 14.65
C ALA A 94 -9.37 25.62 15.57
N ALA A 95 -8.44 24.77 15.99
CA ALA A 95 -7.29 25.14 16.79
C ALA A 95 -6.32 26.04 16.02
N HIS A 96 -5.59 26.90 16.72
CA HIS A 96 -4.41 27.57 16.18
C HIS A 96 -3.28 26.55 16.01
N VAL A 97 -2.75 26.44 14.79
CA VAL A 97 -1.74 25.42 14.46
C VAL A 97 -0.36 26.06 14.37
N THR A 98 0.58 25.61 15.20
CA THR A 98 2.01 25.95 15.07
C THR A 98 2.77 24.78 14.48
N THR A 99 3.36 24.92 13.30
CA THR A 99 4.30 23.92 12.75
C THR A 99 5.73 24.29 13.13
N ILE A 100 6.52 23.31 13.55
CA ILE A 100 7.93 23.46 13.90
C ILE A 100 8.74 22.48 13.05
N ASN A 101 9.62 22.99 12.19
CA ASN A 101 10.60 22.16 11.52
C ASN A 101 11.77 21.90 12.45
N ASP A 102 11.81 20.69 13.02
CA ASP A 102 12.87 20.32 13.94
C ASP A 102 14.19 20.14 13.20
N GLY A 103 14.19 19.60 11.98
CA GLY A 103 15.45 19.44 11.24
C GLY A 103 15.29 19.43 9.72
N LEU A 104 14.34 18.67 9.18
CA LEU A 104 14.05 18.67 7.76
C LEU A 104 12.54 18.70 7.51
N ALA A 105 12.12 19.61 6.64
CA ALA A 105 10.80 19.56 6.02
C ALA A 105 10.99 19.64 4.51
N ALA A 106 10.97 18.50 3.83
CA ALA A 106 11.23 18.43 2.39
C ALA A 106 10.03 17.85 1.63
N SER A 107 9.87 18.25 0.36
CA SER A 107 8.87 17.67 -0.55
C SER A 107 7.44 17.66 0.06
N ALA A 108 6.75 16.52 0.11
CA ALA A 108 5.43 16.46 0.77
C ALA A 108 5.45 16.91 2.26
N GLY A 109 6.59 16.79 2.95
CA GLY A 109 6.77 17.28 4.31
C GLY A 109 6.81 18.81 4.42
N SER A 110 7.36 19.50 3.41
CA SER A 110 7.28 20.97 3.36
C SER A 110 5.86 21.45 3.09
N LEU A 111 5.05 20.72 2.30
CA LEU A 111 3.62 21.02 2.19
C LEU A 111 2.91 20.92 3.55
N ILE A 112 3.16 19.87 4.33
CA ILE A 112 2.60 19.72 5.68
C ILE A 112 3.05 20.88 6.59
N PHE A 113 4.33 21.27 6.52
CA PHE A 113 4.85 22.42 7.27
C PHE A 113 4.10 23.72 6.95
N MET A 114 3.65 23.91 5.71
CA MET A 114 2.86 25.09 5.33
C MET A 114 1.47 25.15 5.98
N ALA A 115 1.00 24.09 6.64
CA ALA A 115 -0.29 24.06 7.33
C ALA A 115 -0.32 24.94 8.59
N GLY A 116 0.82 25.24 9.20
CA GLY A 116 0.87 26.07 10.40
C GLY A 116 0.41 27.49 10.13
N ASP A 117 -0.42 28.03 11.03
CA ASP A 117 -0.70 29.45 11.15
C ASP A 117 0.60 30.18 11.53
N ASP A 118 1.30 29.65 12.52
CA ASP A 118 2.72 29.92 12.78
C ASP A 118 3.60 28.80 12.22
N ARG A 119 4.69 29.17 11.54
CA ARG A 119 5.60 28.23 10.85
C ARG A 119 7.02 28.50 11.30
N LYS A 120 7.52 27.73 12.25
CA LYS A 120 8.79 28.00 12.93
C LYS A 120 9.87 27.04 12.45
N MET A 121 11.08 27.55 12.27
CA MET A 121 12.23 26.75 11.87
C MET A 121 13.38 26.95 12.85
N HIS A 122 14.04 25.88 13.28
CA HIS A 122 15.34 26.03 13.95
C HIS A 122 16.39 26.56 12.97
N ALA A 123 17.38 27.32 13.46
CA ALA A 123 18.44 27.86 12.61
C ALA A 123 19.19 26.78 11.80
N GLY A 124 19.39 25.59 12.39
CA GLY A 124 20.01 24.43 11.74
C GLY A 124 19.06 23.57 10.89
N SER A 125 17.77 23.91 10.83
CA SER A 125 16.79 23.15 10.04
C SER A 125 16.74 23.61 8.59
N ASN A 126 16.35 22.70 7.70
CA ASN A 126 16.22 22.96 6.28
C ASN A 126 14.79 22.71 5.79
N LEU A 127 14.32 23.58 4.90
CA LEU A 127 13.10 23.43 4.12
C LEU A 127 13.49 23.17 2.67
N MET A 128 12.86 22.18 2.02
CA MET A 128 13.09 21.90 0.61
C MET A 128 11.77 21.79 -0.16
N ILE A 129 11.71 22.44 -1.32
CA ILE A 129 10.60 22.36 -2.26
C ILE A 129 11.13 21.96 -3.63
N HIS A 130 10.41 21.06 -4.31
CA HIS A 130 10.78 20.59 -5.64
C HIS A 130 9.55 20.07 -6.41
N GLY A 131 9.70 19.89 -7.72
CA GLY A 131 8.65 19.36 -8.57
C GLY A 131 8.36 17.87 -8.32
N ALA A 132 7.14 17.45 -8.60
CA ALA A 132 6.72 16.06 -8.50
C ALA A 132 7.65 15.14 -9.29
N ALA A 133 8.19 14.14 -8.60
CA ALA A 133 9.02 13.09 -9.17
C ALA A 133 8.35 11.74 -8.90
N GLY A 134 8.55 10.78 -9.80
CA GLY A 134 8.04 9.43 -9.66
C GLY A 134 9.00 8.40 -10.20
N PHE A 135 9.05 7.25 -9.54
CA PHE A 135 9.80 6.09 -9.98
C PHE A 135 8.89 5.18 -10.83
N LEU A 136 9.33 4.86 -12.04
CA LEU A 136 8.60 3.97 -12.95
C LEU A 136 9.43 2.71 -13.22
N TYR A 137 8.79 1.54 -13.09
CA TYR A 137 9.40 0.24 -13.39
C TYR A 137 8.46 -0.62 -14.23
N GLY A 138 8.96 -1.26 -15.29
CA GLY A 138 8.17 -2.12 -16.19
C GLY A 138 8.09 -1.60 -17.63
N TYR A 139 7.12 -2.12 -18.38
CA TYR A 139 6.85 -1.72 -19.76
C TYR A 139 5.71 -0.70 -19.81
N TYR A 140 5.90 0.40 -20.54
CA TYR A 140 4.94 1.50 -20.66
C TYR A 140 4.68 1.82 -22.13
N GLN A 141 3.43 2.08 -22.48
CA GLN A 141 3.04 2.70 -23.74
C GLN A 141 3.21 4.23 -23.65
N VAL A 142 3.26 4.89 -24.80
CA VAL A 142 3.34 6.36 -24.87
C VAL A 142 2.19 7.04 -24.12
N GLN A 143 1.00 6.44 -24.13
CA GLN A 143 -0.15 7.00 -23.44
C GLN A 143 0.00 6.93 -21.92
N ASP A 144 0.53 5.81 -21.38
CA ASP A 144 0.79 5.67 -19.94
C ASP A 144 1.71 6.78 -19.42
N LEU A 145 2.78 7.06 -20.16
CA LEU A 145 3.75 8.11 -19.79
C LEU A 145 3.13 9.51 -19.84
N ARG A 146 2.24 9.78 -20.80
CA ARG A 146 1.51 11.06 -20.88
C ARG A 146 0.54 11.22 -19.70
N ASP A 147 -0.14 10.15 -19.30
CA ASP A 147 -1.07 10.18 -18.19
C ASP A 147 -0.34 10.37 -16.84
N VAL A 148 0.84 9.77 -16.69
CA VAL A 148 1.72 10.02 -15.52
C VAL A 148 2.22 11.46 -15.51
N ALA A 149 2.71 11.99 -16.63
CA ALA A 149 3.17 13.38 -16.73
C ALA A 149 2.04 14.37 -16.39
N LYS A 150 0.83 14.14 -16.91
CA LYS A 150 -0.34 14.95 -16.60
C LYS A 150 -0.68 14.94 -15.10
N GLN A 151 -0.53 13.80 -14.42
CA GLN A 151 -0.73 13.71 -12.98
C GLN A 151 0.35 14.50 -12.22
N MET A 152 1.63 14.37 -12.60
CA MET A 152 2.73 15.14 -12.03
C MET A 152 2.57 16.66 -12.22
N GLU A 153 2.05 17.10 -13.37
CA GLU A 153 1.72 18.51 -13.59
C GLU A 153 0.57 18.99 -12.69
N ALA A 154 -0.46 18.17 -12.48
CA ALA A 154 -1.56 18.50 -11.58
C ALA A 154 -1.08 18.61 -10.13
N HIS A 155 -0.17 17.72 -9.73
CA HIS A 155 0.56 17.77 -8.48
C HIS A 155 1.33 19.08 -8.31
N ASN A 156 2.21 19.43 -9.26
CA ASN A 156 2.96 20.68 -9.21
C ASN A 156 2.05 21.89 -9.04
N LYS A 157 0.95 21.96 -9.80
CA LYS A 157 -0.04 23.04 -9.66
C LYS A 157 -0.64 23.10 -8.25
N ALA A 158 -0.97 21.96 -7.64
CA ALA A 158 -1.50 21.93 -6.28
C ALA A 158 -0.47 22.43 -5.25
N GLY A 159 0.79 21.96 -5.34
CA GLY A 159 1.86 22.41 -4.46
C GLY A 159 2.17 23.90 -4.62
N VAL A 160 2.29 24.38 -5.86
CA VAL A 160 2.51 25.81 -6.17
C VAL A 160 1.39 26.68 -5.62
N ASN A 161 0.12 26.24 -5.72
CA ASN A 161 -1.00 26.97 -5.14
C ASN A 161 -0.87 27.09 -3.63
N ILE A 162 -0.54 26.00 -2.92
CA ILE A 162 -0.35 25.98 -1.47
C ILE A 162 0.79 26.93 -1.08
N TYR A 163 1.96 26.81 -1.69
CA TYR A 163 3.09 27.67 -1.37
C TYR A 163 2.78 29.13 -1.66
N ALA A 164 2.20 29.47 -2.81
CA ALA A 164 1.85 30.84 -3.16
C ALA A 164 0.84 31.44 -2.16
N GLU A 165 -0.20 30.69 -1.79
CA GLU A 165 -1.18 31.12 -0.78
C GLU A 165 -0.53 31.40 0.58
N ARG A 166 0.37 30.52 1.03
CA ARG A 166 0.93 30.58 2.38
C ARG A 166 2.12 31.53 2.51
N THR A 167 2.83 31.80 1.43
CA THR A 167 3.95 32.76 1.36
C THR A 167 3.50 34.17 0.92
N GLY A 168 2.38 34.27 0.21
CA GLY A 168 1.92 35.52 -0.41
C GLY A 168 2.65 35.89 -1.72
N ARG A 169 3.52 35.01 -2.22
CA ARG A 169 4.31 35.23 -3.46
C ARG A 169 3.51 34.89 -4.72
N ASP A 170 3.99 35.37 -5.87
CA ASP A 170 3.37 35.04 -7.15
C ASP A 170 3.58 33.55 -7.49
N LYS A 171 2.57 32.95 -8.14
CA LYS A 171 2.62 31.53 -8.51
C LYS A 171 3.76 31.22 -9.47
N ALA A 172 4.15 32.14 -10.36
CA ALA A 172 5.26 31.94 -11.27
C ALA A 172 6.61 31.94 -10.53
N GLU A 173 6.78 32.78 -9.51
CA GLU A 173 7.97 32.81 -8.66
C GLU A 173 8.10 31.49 -7.88
N ILE A 174 7.00 31.06 -7.25
CA ILE A 174 6.95 29.77 -6.55
C ILE A 174 7.21 28.61 -7.51
N ASN A 175 6.62 28.63 -8.71
CA ASN A 175 6.87 27.59 -9.70
C ASN A 175 8.35 27.52 -10.10
N ALA A 176 9.02 28.66 -10.26
CA ALA A 176 10.45 28.69 -10.54
C ALA A 176 11.28 28.09 -9.40
N LEU A 177 10.93 28.36 -8.13
CA LEU A 177 11.59 27.74 -6.97
C LEU A 177 11.37 26.22 -6.91
N VAL A 178 10.15 25.76 -7.20
CA VAL A 178 9.79 24.34 -7.28
C VAL A 178 10.54 23.63 -8.41
N GLU A 179 10.62 24.24 -9.61
CA GLU A 179 11.40 23.70 -10.74
C GLU A 179 12.91 23.69 -10.45
N ALA A 180 13.40 24.66 -9.69
CA ALA A 180 14.81 24.75 -9.34
C ALA A 180 15.25 23.68 -8.32
N GLU A 181 14.32 22.99 -7.64
CA GLU A 181 14.60 22.23 -6.41
C GLU A 181 15.33 23.12 -5.40
N THR A 182 14.56 23.92 -4.67
CA THR A 182 15.09 24.95 -3.78
C THR A 182 15.19 24.44 -2.35
N TRP A 183 16.33 24.69 -1.73
CA TRP A 183 16.63 24.45 -0.33
C TRP A 183 16.77 25.80 0.39
N MET A 184 16.23 25.88 1.59
CA MET A 184 16.24 27.08 2.41
C MET A 184 16.58 26.71 3.85
N THR A 185 17.52 27.44 4.44
CA THR A 185 17.73 27.50 5.89
C THR A 185 16.52 28.16 6.58
N GLY A 186 16.46 28.11 7.92
CA GLY A 186 15.40 28.81 8.67
C GLY A 186 15.33 30.30 8.35
N GLU A 187 16.48 30.98 8.25
CA GLU A 187 16.55 32.41 7.95
C GLU A 187 16.08 32.75 6.53
N GLU A 188 16.52 31.95 5.54
CA GLU A 188 16.07 32.08 4.16
C GLU A 188 14.58 31.79 4.03
N ALA A 189 14.07 30.75 4.70
CA ALA A 189 12.66 30.42 4.67
C ALA A 189 11.79 31.53 5.28
N VAL A 190 12.25 32.22 6.33
CA VAL A 190 11.55 33.40 6.86
C VAL A 190 11.58 34.55 5.87
N THR A 191 12.75 34.84 5.29
CA THR A 191 12.93 35.90 4.29
C THR A 191 12.05 35.69 3.05
N GLU A 192 11.93 34.44 2.61
CA GLU A 192 11.16 34.04 1.44
C GLU A 192 9.65 33.84 1.77
N GLY A 193 9.25 33.96 3.03
CA GLY A 193 7.85 33.86 3.50
C GLY A 193 7.36 32.44 3.77
N PHE A 194 8.21 31.43 3.62
CA PHE A 194 7.88 30.03 3.91
C PHE A 194 7.80 29.74 5.41
N ALA A 195 8.58 30.43 6.23
CA ALA A 195 8.50 30.40 7.69
C ALA A 195 8.07 31.77 8.22
N THR A 196 7.48 31.80 9.42
CA THR A 196 7.10 33.03 10.12
C THR A 196 8.16 33.47 11.13
N GLU A 197 8.94 32.52 11.68
CA GLU A 197 9.94 32.79 12.71
C GLU A 197 11.09 31.76 12.68
N THR A 198 12.29 32.21 13.03
CA THR A 198 13.43 31.33 13.38
C THR A 198 13.53 31.14 14.89
N ILE A 199 13.63 29.90 15.35
CA ILE A 199 13.88 29.57 16.76
C ILE A 199 15.39 29.67 17.03
N GLY A 200 15.78 30.53 17.99
CA GLY A 200 17.17 30.86 18.31
C GLY A 200 17.98 29.80 19.08
N ASP A 201 19.26 30.11 19.32
CA ASP A 201 20.35 29.21 19.76
C ASP A 201 20.19 28.50 21.12
N GLU A 202 19.20 28.84 21.95
CA GLU A 202 18.98 28.15 23.25
C GLU A 202 18.18 26.84 23.12
N ALA A 203 17.64 26.55 21.94
CA ALA A 203 17.03 25.24 21.66
C ALA A 203 18.12 24.21 21.32
N GLU A 204 17.90 22.93 21.65
CA GLU A 204 18.79 21.84 21.24
C GLU A 204 19.01 21.91 19.72
N GLN A 205 20.25 22.19 19.31
CA GLN A 205 20.60 22.26 17.89
C GLN A 205 20.37 20.89 17.25
N VAL A 206 19.56 20.88 16.20
CA VAL A 206 19.26 19.67 15.46
C VAL A 206 20.39 19.36 14.49
N GLU A 207 20.92 18.15 14.58
CA GLU A 207 22.02 17.68 13.74
C GLU A 207 21.44 16.96 12.51
N MET A 208 21.64 17.57 11.34
CA MET A 208 21.33 16.99 10.03
C MET A 208 22.62 16.60 9.31
N LYS A 209 22.76 15.34 8.90
CA LYS A 209 23.90 14.84 8.12
C LYS A 209 23.46 13.98 6.94
N LEU A 210 24.09 14.11 5.77
CA LEU A 210 23.90 13.15 4.68
C LEU A 210 24.65 11.84 4.97
N THR A 211 24.10 10.71 4.51
CA THR A 211 24.86 9.45 4.48
C THR A 211 26.03 9.56 3.48
N PRO A 212 27.12 8.77 3.63
CA PRO A 212 28.26 8.82 2.72
C PRO A 212 27.90 8.54 1.26
N ASP A 213 26.89 7.69 1.05
CA ASP A 213 26.34 7.35 -0.26
C ASP A 213 25.22 8.30 -0.72
N ARG A 214 24.90 9.32 0.07
CA ARG A 214 23.81 10.31 -0.14
C ARG A 214 22.42 9.69 -0.37
N SER A 215 22.24 8.42 0.00
CA SER A 215 20.95 7.72 -0.15
C SER A 215 19.93 8.10 0.94
N ALA A 216 20.39 8.67 2.06
CA ALA A 216 19.55 9.11 3.16
C ALA A 216 20.08 10.38 3.82
N VAL A 217 19.18 11.12 4.46
CA VAL A 217 19.48 12.19 5.40
C VAL A 217 19.29 11.65 6.81
N MET A 218 20.32 11.76 7.65
CA MET A 218 20.26 11.53 9.08
C MET A 218 19.80 12.81 9.76
N VAL A 219 18.71 12.75 10.52
CA VAL A 219 18.25 13.90 11.32
C VAL A 219 18.01 13.44 12.75
N ASN A 220 18.74 13.99 13.72
CA ASN A 220 18.69 13.58 15.14
C ASN A 220 18.84 12.07 15.36
N GLY A 221 19.69 11.43 14.55
CA GLY A 221 19.88 9.98 14.61
C GLY A 221 18.69 9.19 14.05
N TYR A 222 18.00 9.68 13.02
CA TYR A 222 17.07 8.83 12.27
C TYR A 222 17.40 8.90 10.79
N PRO A 223 17.64 7.76 10.12
CA PRO A 223 17.85 7.74 8.68
C PRO A 223 16.51 7.91 7.96
N VAL A 224 16.46 8.86 7.03
CA VAL A 224 15.30 9.09 6.19
C VAL A 224 15.73 9.11 4.73
N ALA A 225 15.04 8.36 3.87
CA ALA A 225 15.46 8.16 2.49
C ALA A 225 15.47 9.48 1.70
N ALA A 226 16.60 9.84 1.09
CA ALA A 226 16.75 11.05 0.29
C ALA A 226 16.26 10.86 -1.16
N ARG A 227 15.27 9.99 -1.35
CA ARG A 227 14.76 9.63 -2.69
C ARG A 227 14.19 10.89 -3.34
N CYS A 228 14.59 11.13 -4.58
CA CYS A 228 14.19 12.29 -5.37
C CYS A 228 14.70 13.65 -4.86
N MET A 229 15.76 13.67 -4.05
CA MET A 229 16.49 14.89 -3.68
C MET A 229 17.78 14.98 -4.50
N GLY A 230 17.76 15.71 -5.60
CA GLY A 230 18.87 15.79 -6.56
C GLY A 230 19.91 16.87 -6.26
N LYS A 231 19.55 17.93 -5.51
CA LYS A 231 20.35 19.15 -5.34
C LYS A 231 20.53 19.55 -3.88
N VAL A 232 20.80 18.57 -3.00
CA VAL A 232 21.10 18.87 -1.59
C VAL A 232 22.31 19.82 -1.50
N PRO A 233 22.22 20.95 -0.76
CA PRO A 233 23.29 21.93 -0.62
C PRO A 233 24.61 21.34 -0.09
N ASP A 234 25.74 21.86 -0.57
CA ASP A 234 27.09 21.40 -0.17
C ASP A 234 27.42 21.67 1.31
N ASN A 235 26.71 22.60 1.95
CA ASN A 235 26.88 22.91 3.36
C ASN A 235 26.19 21.92 4.30
N VAL A 236 25.37 20.99 3.79
CA VAL A 236 24.84 19.88 4.59
C VAL A 236 25.99 18.93 4.91
N PRO A 237 26.40 18.76 6.19
CA PRO A 237 27.55 17.95 6.52
C PRO A 237 27.28 16.49 6.15
N VAL A 238 28.29 15.81 5.62
CA VAL A 238 28.23 14.37 5.33
C VAL A 238 28.76 13.63 6.55
N MET A 239 27.99 12.69 7.09
CA MET A 239 28.46 11.85 8.19
C MET A 239 29.65 11.00 7.75
N SER A 240 30.52 10.64 8.69
CA SER A 240 31.65 9.78 8.35
C SER A 240 31.20 8.35 8.01
N THR A 241 31.99 7.62 7.22
CA THR A 241 31.74 6.19 6.95
C THR A 241 31.69 5.37 8.23
N GLU A 242 32.42 5.76 9.27
CA GLU A 242 32.45 5.09 10.57
C GLU A 242 31.19 5.37 11.40
N GLU A 243 30.69 6.61 11.36
CA GLU A 243 29.40 6.97 11.95
C GLU A 243 28.26 6.26 11.20
N TRP A 244 28.31 6.22 9.87
CA TRP A 244 27.33 5.50 9.07
C TRP A 244 27.42 4.01 9.33
N ALA A 245 28.62 3.44 9.45
CA ALA A 245 28.80 2.03 9.77
C ALA A 245 28.22 1.64 11.13
N LYS A 246 28.00 2.58 12.06
CA LYS A 246 27.30 2.35 13.35
C LYS A 246 25.77 2.30 13.20
N TRP A 247 25.22 3.07 12.26
CA TRP A 247 23.79 3.09 11.90
C TRP A 247 23.39 1.97 10.95
N ASN A 248 24.24 1.80 9.95
CA ASN A 248 24.25 0.72 8.99
C ASN A 248 25.02 -0.50 9.51
N THR A 249 25.38 -0.51 10.82
CA THR A 249 25.71 -1.77 11.49
C THR A 249 24.40 -2.52 11.48
N PRO A 250 24.34 -3.64 10.76
CA PRO A 250 23.12 -4.37 10.74
C PRO A 250 22.89 -4.93 12.14
N LYS A 251 21.85 -4.48 12.85
CA LYS A 251 21.21 -5.33 13.87
C LYS A 251 20.53 -6.55 13.24
N ASN A 252 20.45 -6.63 11.91
CA ASN A 252 20.09 -7.81 11.13
C ASN A 252 20.44 -7.61 9.64
N ARG A 253 21.71 -7.77 9.28
CA ARG A 253 22.12 -8.27 7.95
C ARG A 253 22.91 -9.52 8.26
N GLU A 254 22.19 -10.53 8.72
CA GLU A 254 22.49 -11.80 8.10
C GLU A 254 22.03 -11.65 6.65
N LYS A 255 23.01 -11.63 5.73
CA LYS A 255 22.73 -12.11 4.38
C LYS A 255 22.09 -13.51 4.56
N PRO A 256 21.09 -13.89 3.76
CA PRO A 256 20.56 -15.25 3.82
C PRO A 256 21.73 -16.23 3.64
N GLY A 257 22.04 -16.99 4.68
CA GLY A 257 23.14 -17.95 4.71
C GLY A 257 24.41 -17.46 5.39
N SER A 258 24.42 -17.41 6.72
CA SER A 258 25.36 -18.14 7.61
C SER A 258 25.33 -17.50 9.01
N PRO A 259 24.96 -18.24 10.08
CA PRO A 259 24.77 -17.67 11.41
C PRO A 259 26.11 -17.37 12.09
N VAL A 260 26.26 -16.20 12.72
CA VAL A 260 27.39 -15.93 13.63
C VAL A 260 26.87 -15.65 15.03
N LEU A 261 27.13 -16.62 15.91
CA LEU A 261 26.85 -16.63 17.34
C LEU A 261 27.29 -15.36 18.08
N ASP A 262 26.43 -14.91 19.00
CA ASP A 262 26.78 -14.00 20.10
C ASP A 262 27.92 -14.60 20.95
N LYS A 263 29.08 -13.93 20.94
CA LYS A 263 30.31 -14.35 21.65
C LYS A 263 30.38 -13.91 23.11
N THR A 264 29.29 -13.46 23.73
CA THR A 264 29.37 -12.94 25.12
C THR A 264 28.81 -13.85 26.21
N LYS A 265 28.24 -15.01 25.88
CA LYS A 265 28.04 -16.09 26.86
C LYS A 265 29.14 -17.14 26.72
N LYS A 266 30.21 -17.00 27.50
CA LYS A 266 31.18 -18.09 27.70
C LYS A 266 30.49 -19.23 28.46
N ASN A 267 29.95 -20.19 27.72
CA ASN A 267 29.84 -21.58 28.14
C ASN A 267 30.21 -22.48 26.95
N GLY A 268 31.43 -23.04 26.98
CA GLY A 268 31.77 -24.31 26.32
C GLY A 268 32.02 -24.33 24.80
N GLY A 269 33.28 -24.07 24.41
CA GLY A 269 34.08 -24.81 23.40
C GLY A 269 33.47 -25.47 22.14
N LYS A 270 33.99 -25.02 20.98
CA LYS A 270 34.13 -25.66 19.65
C LYS A 270 32.85 -26.08 18.90
N ASP A 271 32.67 -25.45 17.74
CA ASP A 271 32.06 -25.94 16.49
C ASP A 271 31.05 -27.08 16.66
N MET A 272 29.81 -26.76 17.05
CA MET A 272 28.68 -27.68 16.84
C MET A 272 27.90 -27.23 15.62
N GLU A 273 28.21 -27.87 14.50
CA GLU A 273 27.45 -27.83 13.26
C GLU A 273 26.17 -28.65 13.50
N ILE A 274 25.02 -27.99 13.72
CA ILE A 274 23.72 -28.67 13.88
C ILE A 274 23.30 -29.18 12.49
N LYS A 275 23.31 -30.50 12.31
CA LYS A 275 23.08 -31.13 10.98
C LYS A 275 21.68 -31.69 10.81
N ASN A 276 20.91 -31.80 11.89
CA ASN A 276 19.61 -32.43 11.87
C ASN A 276 18.65 -31.83 12.91
N LEU A 277 17.37 -32.17 12.77
CA LEU A 277 16.28 -31.63 13.59
C LEU A 277 16.38 -32.03 15.06
N ASP A 278 16.97 -33.20 15.36
CA ASP A 278 17.12 -33.69 16.73
C ASP A 278 18.21 -32.92 17.50
N GLU A 279 19.32 -32.60 16.82
CA GLU A 279 20.36 -31.71 17.33
C GLU A 279 19.84 -30.28 17.53
N LEU A 280 18.95 -29.80 16.65
CA LEU A 280 18.27 -28.51 16.78
C LEU A 280 17.33 -28.48 17.99
N ARG A 281 16.59 -29.57 18.21
CA ARG A 281 15.66 -29.75 19.34
C ARG A 281 16.39 -29.80 20.69
N ALA A 282 17.59 -30.39 20.73
CA ALA A 282 18.42 -30.41 21.93
C ALA A 282 19.08 -29.06 22.23
N ALA A 283 19.51 -28.32 21.20
CA ALA A 283 20.22 -27.05 21.35
C ALA A 283 19.30 -25.85 21.66
N TYR A 284 18.09 -25.83 21.08
CA TYR A 284 17.15 -24.71 21.20
C TYR A 284 15.70 -25.20 21.42
N PRO A 285 15.42 -25.91 22.53
CA PRO A 285 14.12 -26.54 22.75
C PRO A 285 12.96 -25.54 22.78
N ASP A 286 13.13 -24.38 23.42
CA ASP A 286 12.04 -23.38 23.57
C ASP A 286 11.73 -22.67 22.24
N LEU A 287 12.75 -22.36 21.43
CA LEU A 287 12.57 -21.73 20.13
C LEU A 287 11.99 -22.70 19.11
N LEU A 288 12.44 -23.97 19.12
CA LEU A 288 11.85 -24.99 18.26
C LEU A 288 10.40 -25.27 18.66
N ALA A 289 10.09 -25.33 19.95
CA ALA A 289 8.72 -25.47 20.43
C ALA A 289 7.83 -24.29 20.01
N GLN A 290 8.33 -23.05 20.05
CA GLN A 290 7.58 -21.89 19.55
C GLN A 290 7.38 -21.94 18.03
N ALA A 291 8.39 -22.33 17.27
CA ALA A 291 8.29 -22.47 15.82
C ALA A 291 7.32 -23.60 15.42
N GLU A 292 7.39 -24.76 16.07
CA GLU A 292 6.49 -25.88 15.86
C GLU A 292 5.04 -25.49 16.26
N ALA A 293 4.85 -24.77 17.37
CA ALA A 293 3.54 -24.27 17.79
C ALA A 293 2.96 -23.25 16.81
N ALA A 294 3.76 -22.31 16.31
CA ALA A 294 3.32 -21.33 15.32
C ALA A 294 2.98 -21.99 13.97
N ALA A 295 3.80 -22.94 13.52
CA ALA A 295 3.55 -23.70 12.30
C ALA A 295 2.28 -24.58 12.41
N GLN A 296 2.07 -25.23 13.55
CA GLN A 296 0.84 -26.00 13.82
C GLN A 296 -0.38 -25.07 13.88
N ALA A 297 -0.30 -23.93 14.56
CA ALA A 297 -1.39 -22.97 14.66
C ALA A 297 -1.79 -22.42 13.28
N LYS A 298 -0.80 -22.06 12.45
CA LYS A 298 -1.03 -21.63 11.07
C LYS A 298 -1.63 -22.74 10.20
N GLY A 299 -1.07 -23.95 10.26
CA GLY A 299 -1.60 -25.09 9.51
C GLY A 299 -3.05 -25.43 9.89
N VAL A 300 -3.40 -25.38 11.17
CA VAL A 300 -4.78 -25.58 11.64
C VAL A 300 -5.71 -24.46 11.17
N ALA A 301 -5.26 -23.20 11.19
CA ALA A 301 -6.06 -22.07 10.71
C ALA A 301 -6.31 -22.16 9.20
N ASP A 302 -5.27 -22.44 8.41
CA ASP A 302 -5.35 -22.55 6.95
C ASP A 302 -6.26 -23.73 6.54
N GLU A 303 -6.14 -24.87 7.23
CA GLU A 303 -6.98 -26.06 6.95
C GLU A 303 -8.45 -25.86 7.36
N ARG A 304 -8.72 -25.14 8.46
CA ARG A 304 -10.09 -24.77 8.85
C ARG A 304 -10.73 -23.86 7.81
N ALA A 305 -10.02 -22.83 7.35
CA ALA A 305 -10.51 -21.93 6.32
C ALA A 305 -10.79 -22.69 5.01
N ARG A 306 -9.93 -23.63 4.63
CA ARG A 306 -10.12 -24.47 3.44
C ARG A 306 -11.37 -25.35 3.54
N ILE A 307 -11.58 -26.04 4.67
CA ILE A 307 -12.75 -26.90 4.88
C ILE A 307 -14.03 -26.07 4.95
N GLN A 308 -14.00 -24.92 5.65
CA GLN A 308 -15.15 -24.03 5.73
C GLN A 308 -15.57 -23.51 4.36
N GLY A 309 -14.61 -23.08 3.53
CA GLY A 309 -14.91 -22.66 2.16
C GLY A 309 -15.52 -23.78 1.29
N ILE A 310 -15.17 -25.04 1.54
CA ILE A 310 -15.80 -26.19 0.86
C ILE A 310 -17.23 -26.40 1.37
N GLU A 311 -17.46 -26.29 2.68
CA GLU A 311 -18.79 -26.41 3.30
C GLU A 311 -19.75 -25.33 2.78
N ASP A 312 -19.27 -24.11 2.56
CA ASP A 312 -20.07 -23.01 2.01
C ASP A 312 -20.63 -23.32 0.60
N ILE A 313 -19.94 -24.16 -0.18
CA ILE A 313 -20.32 -24.48 -1.56
C ILE A 313 -20.83 -25.91 -1.75
N GLU A 314 -20.77 -26.76 -0.72
CA GLU A 314 -21.06 -28.20 -0.86
C GLU A 314 -22.49 -28.46 -1.31
N ALA A 315 -23.45 -27.67 -0.84
CA ALA A 315 -24.86 -27.79 -1.22
C ALA A 315 -25.10 -27.49 -2.71
N ALA A 316 -24.22 -26.73 -3.35
CA ALA A 316 -24.29 -26.43 -4.78
C ALA A 316 -23.63 -27.51 -5.65
N ILE A 317 -22.83 -28.41 -5.06
CA ILE A 317 -22.09 -29.45 -5.78
C ILE A 317 -22.83 -30.78 -5.63
N GLY A 318 -23.46 -31.24 -6.71
CA GLY A 318 -24.23 -32.49 -6.72
C GLY A 318 -23.40 -33.78 -6.59
N ASP A 319 -22.07 -33.70 -6.64
CA ASP A 319 -21.15 -34.83 -6.51
C ASP A 319 -20.57 -34.93 -5.09
N ALA A 320 -21.25 -35.70 -4.24
CA ALA A 320 -20.86 -35.90 -2.84
C ALA A 320 -19.50 -36.60 -2.68
N GLU A 321 -19.09 -37.41 -3.66
CA GLU A 321 -17.79 -38.10 -3.63
C GLU A 321 -16.66 -37.11 -3.94
N MET A 322 -16.87 -36.19 -4.87
CA MET A 322 -15.95 -35.09 -5.16
C MET A 322 -15.75 -34.17 -3.95
N VAL A 323 -16.82 -33.79 -3.25
CA VAL A 323 -16.74 -32.98 -2.01
C VAL A 323 -15.96 -33.73 -0.93
N LYS A 324 -16.24 -35.03 -0.73
CA LYS A 324 -15.53 -35.85 0.25
C LYS A 324 -14.03 -35.96 -0.06
N ASN A 325 -13.68 -36.18 -1.33
CA ASN A 325 -12.30 -36.27 -1.78
C ASN A 325 -11.56 -34.93 -1.68
N ALA A 326 -12.26 -33.80 -1.91
CA ALA A 326 -11.69 -32.48 -1.70
C ALA A 326 -11.39 -32.20 -0.22
N LYS A 327 -12.26 -32.62 0.71
CA LYS A 327 -12.04 -32.43 2.16
C LYS A 327 -10.94 -33.36 2.69
N TYR A 328 -10.98 -34.64 2.37
CA TYR A 328 -10.23 -35.69 3.09
C TYR A 328 -9.45 -36.67 2.20
N GLY A 329 -9.47 -36.53 0.88
CA GLY A 329 -8.81 -37.45 -0.04
C GLY A 329 -7.37 -37.08 -0.36
N ASP A 330 -6.69 -37.94 -1.13
CA ASP A 330 -5.30 -37.74 -1.57
C ASP A 330 -5.10 -36.52 -2.49
N LYS A 331 -6.20 -35.99 -3.05
CA LYS A 331 -6.23 -34.79 -3.89
C LYS A 331 -7.11 -33.74 -3.24
N GLN A 332 -6.61 -33.18 -2.14
CA GLN A 332 -7.26 -32.06 -1.47
C GLN A 332 -7.41 -30.87 -2.44
N MET A 333 -8.56 -30.21 -2.37
CA MET A 333 -8.87 -29.03 -3.16
C MET A 333 -9.31 -27.91 -2.22
N ASN A 334 -9.12 -26.65 -2.59
CA ASN A 334 -9.82 -25.53 -1.94
C ASN A 334 -11.21 -25.31 -2.60
N ALA A 335 -11.97 -24.36 -2.07
CA ALA A 335 -13.31 -24.05 -2.56
C ALA A 335 -13.32 -23.69 -4.06
N GLU A 336 -12.37 -22.87 -4.51
CA GLU A 336 -12.30 -22.43 -5.91
C GLU A 336 -11.99 -23.60 -6.86
N GLN A 337 -11.03 -24.45 -6.49
CA GLN A 337 -10.65 -25.64 -7.24
C GLN A 337 -11.78 -26.65 -7.32
N LEU A 338 -12.50 -26.85 -6.21
CA LEU A 338 -13.63 -27.75 -6.15
C LEU A 338 -14.80 -27.22 -7.01
N ALA A 339 -15.13 -25.92 -6.91
CA ALA A 339 -16.15 -25.30 -7.76
C ALA A 339 -15.81 -25.44 -9.26
N PHE A 340 -14.54 -25.23 -9.61
CA PHE A 340 -14.07 -25.39 -10.99
C PHE A 340 -14.16 -26.84 -11.48
N ALA A 341 -13.75 -27.80 -10.65
CA ALA A 341 -13.85 -29.23 -10.96
C ALA A 341 -15.32 -29.66 -11.15
N ALA A 342 -16.21 -29.20 -10.27
CA ALA A 342 -17.64 -29.47 -10.34
C ALA A 342 -18.27 -28.89 -11.62
N MET A 343 -17.94 -27.64 -11.98
CA MET A 343 -18.39 -27.03 -13.24
C MET A 343 -17.94 -27.83 -14.47
N LYS A 344 -16.68 -28.29 -14.48
CA LYS A 344 -16.15 -29.10 -15.57
C LYS A 344 -16.86 -30.45 -15.69
N ALA A 345 -17.15 -31.10 -14.57
CA ALA A 345 -17.91 -32.36 -14.54
C ALA A 345 -19.35 -32.16 -15.04
N GLN A 346 -20.03 -31.10 -14.60
CA GLN A 346 -21.38 -30.78 -15.02
C GLN A 346 -21.46 -30.47 -16.53
N ALA A 347 -20.48 -29.77 -17.09
CA ALA A 347 -20.40 -29.52 -18.53
C ALA A 347 -20.29 -30.81 -19.35
N ALA A 348 -19.56 -31.81 -18.86
CA ALA A 348 -19.44 -33.12 -19.51
C ALA A 348 -20.75 -33.91 -19.46
N ILE A 349 -21.48 -33.85 -18.35
CA ILE A 349 -22.81 -34.46 -18.20
C ILE A 349 -23.81 -33.80 -19.16
N GLY A 350 -23.83 -32.47 -19.24
CA GLY A 350 -24.70 -31.73 -20.16
C GLY A 350 -24.47 -32.11 -21.62
N ALA A 351 -23.21 -32.23 -22.05
CA ALA A 351 -22.87 -32.70 -23.39
C ALA A 351 -23.36 -34.13 -23.67
N SER A 352 -23.21 -35.04 -22.70
CA SER A 352 -23.69 -36.42 -22.81
C SER A 352 -25.22 -36.49 -22.89
N MET A 353 -25.93 -35.68 -22.09
CA MET A 353 -27.39 -35.60 -22.09
C MET A 353 -27.92 -35.11 -23.45
N LEU A 354 -27.32 -34.06 -24.02
CA LEU A 354 -27.71 -33.55 -25.35
C LEU A 354 -27.51 -34.61 -26.44
N ASN A 355 -26.42 -35.38 -26.38
CA ASN A 355 -26.19 -36.47 -27.32
C ASN A 355 -27.24 -37.58 -27.19
N LYS A 356 -27.56 -38.00 -25.96
CA LYS A 356 -28.60 -39.02 -25.70
C LYS A 356 -29.99 -38.53 -26.12
N LEU A 357 -30.33 -37.27 -25.87
CA LEU A 357 -31.58 -36.68 -26.35
C LEU A 357 -31.65 -36.69 -27.89
N GLY A 358 -30.53 -36.42 -28.56
CA GLY A 358 -30.43 -36.53 -30.02
C GLY A 358 -30.58 -37.96 -30.54
N GLU A 359 -30.05 -38.94 -29.82
CA GLU A 359 -30.20 -40.36 -30.14
C GLU A 359 -31.63 -40.86 -29.88
N ASP A 360 -32.23 -40.52 -28.74
CA ASP A 360 -33.62 -40.85 -28.40
C ASP A 360 -34.59 -40.20 -29.39
N ALA A 361 -34.37 -38.95 -29.79
CA ALA A 361 -35.17 -38.31 -30.83
C ALA A 361 -35.13 -39.10 -32.15
N LYS A 362 -33.96 -39.61 -32.55
CA LYS A 362 -33.80 -40.46 -33.74
C LYS A 362 -34.43 -41.84 -33.57
N ASN A 363 -34.32 -42.45 -32.39
CA ASN A 363 -34.75 -43.81 -32.11
C ASN A 363 -36.23 -43.92 -31.69
N SER A 364 -36.85 -42.82 -31.27
CA SER A 364 -38.25 -42.77 -30.82
C SER A 364 -39.27 -43.07 -31.92
N GLY A 365 -38.86 -43.04 -33.20
CA GLY A 365 -39.78 -43.14 -34.33
C GLY A 365 -40.76 -41.96 -34.41
N ALA A 366 -40.55 -40.89 -33.62
CA ALA A 366 -41.39 -39.69 -33.64
C ALA A 366 -41.36 -38.96 -35.00
N GLY A 367 -40.29 -39.13 -35.78
CA GLY A 367 -40.21 -38.65 -37.16
C GLY A 367 -41.02 -39.47 -38.17
N SER A 368 -41.48 -40.66 -37.78
CA SER A 368 -42.20 -41.62 -38.64
C SER A 368 -43.70 -41.69 -38.31
N VAL A 369 -44.17 -40.99 -37.28
CA VAL A 369 -45.60 -40.82 -37.04
C VAL A 369 -46.14 -39.74 -37.95
N GLU A 370 -46.74 -40.17 -39.06
CA GLU A 370 -47.55 -39.27 -39.87
C GLU A 370 -48.71 -38.73 -39.01
N PRO A 371 -49.03 -37.43 -39.10
CA PRO A 371 -50.18 -36.89 -38.41
C PRO A 371 -51.43 -37.64 -38.88
N THR A 372 -52.15 -38.27 -37.95
CA THR A 372 -53.43 -38.92 -38.28
C THR A 372 -54.38 -37.82 -38.78
N PRO A 373 -54.88 -37.87 -40.02
CA PRO A 373 -55.85 -36.89 -40.49
C PRO A 373 -57.10 -37.01 -39.62
N ASN A 374 -57.47 -35.94 -38.92
CA ASN A 374 -58.79 -35.85 -38.31
C ASN A 374 -59.83 -35.94 -39.45
N PRO A 375 -60.76 -36.91 -39.47
CA PRO A 375 -61.71 -37.08 -40.57
C PRO A 375 -62.83 -36.02 -40.57
N GLY A 376 -62.60 -34.86 -39.97
CA GLY A 376 -63.57 -33.79 -39.80
C GLY A 376 -62.96 -32.41 -40.03
N ALA A 377 -62.42 -32.15 -41.22
CA ALA A 377 -62.41 -30.83 -41.85
C ALA A 377 -61.95 -30.96 -43.30
N GLU A 378 -62.80 -30.59 -44.25
CA GLU A 378 -62.41 -30.38 -45.64
C GLU A 378 -61.21 -29.42 -45.71
N PRO A 379 -60.25 -29.62 -46.62
CA PRO A 379 -59.15 -28.69 -46.79
C PRO A 379 -59.71 -27.36 -47.29
N LYS A 380 -59.67 -26.33 -46.44
CA LYS A 380 -59.84 -24.96 -46.94
C LYS A 380 -58.71 -24.69 -47.92
N ALA A 381 -59.08 -24.26 -49.13
CA ALA A 381 -58.14 -23.79 -50.13
C ALA A 381 -57.22 -22.74 -49.48
N GLN A 382 -55.90 -22.92 -49.67
CA GLN A 382 -54.90 -21.96 -49.22
C GLN A 382 -55.31 -20.56 -49.66
N THR A 383 -55.37 -19.64 -48.70
CA THR A 383 -55.66 -18.24 -49.01
C THR A 383 -54.44 -17.61 -49.67
N ASP A 384 -54.65 -16.59 -50.50
CA ASP A 384 -53.57 -15.93 -51.23
C ASP A 384 -52.49 -15.34 -50.29
N ASP A 385 -52.84 -15.08 -49.02
CA ASP A 385 -51.92 -14.65 -47.96
C ASP A 385 -50.92 -15.76 -47.55
N GLU A 386 -51.37 -17.01 -47.46
CA GLU A 386 -50.49 -18.15 -47.12
C GLU A 386 -49.51 -18.48 -48.26
N ARG A 387 -49.89 -18.17 -49.51
CA ARG A 387 -48.99 -18.23 -50.67
C ARG A 387 -47.97 -17.09 -50.66
N ALA A 388 -48.38 -15.89 -50.23
CA ALA A 388 -47.48 -14.75 -50.12
C ALA A 388 -46.42 -14.96 -49.03
N GLU A 389 -46.78 -15.51 -47.88
CA GLU A 389 -45.83 -15.84 -46.80
C GLU A 389 -44.82 -16.92 -47.21
N ALA A 390 -45.25 -17.95 -47.95
CA ALA A 390 -44.36 -19.00 -48.45
C ALA A 390 -43.32 -18.46 -49.46
N ILE A 391 -43.72 -17.50 -50.29
CA ILE A 391 -42.80 -16.81 -51.22
C ILE A 391 -41.82 -15.92 -50.44
N LEU A 392 -42.29 -15.20 -49.43
CA LEU A 392 -41.45 -14.34 -48.59
C LEU A 392 -40.40 -15.15 -47.81
N LEU A 393 -40.78 -16.30 -47.25
CA LEU A 393 -39.86 -17.20 -46.53
C LEU A 393 -38.75 -17.76 -47.45
N ASN A 394 -39.09 -18.09 -48.70
CA ASN A 394 -38.11 -18.54 -49.69
C ASN A 394 -37.16 -17.42 -50.14
N CYS A 395 -37.64 -16.18 -50.21
CA CYS A 395 -36.79 -15.02 -50.49
C CYS A 395 -35.80 -14.72 -49.34
N ILE A 396 -36.19 -14.94 -48.09
CA ILE A 396 -35.33 -14.74 -46.91
C ILE A 396 -34.24 -15.81 -46.86
N LYS A 397 -34.58 -17.10 -47.07
CA LYS A 397 -33.60 -18.20 -47.09
C LYS A 397 -32.54 -18.06 -48.20
N ASN A 398 -32.88 -17.47 -49.33
CA ASN A 398 -31.92 -17.23 -50.43
C ASN A 398 -31.01 -16.01 -50.21
N LYS A 399 -31.25 -15.17 -49.19
CA LYS A 399 -30.39 -14.04 -48.84
C LYS A 399 -29.34 -14.35 -47.77
N GLU A 400 -29.54 -15.39 -46.94
CA GLU A 400 -28.58 -15.79 -45.90
C GLU A 400 -27.50 -16.78 -46.39
N GLY A 401 -27.51 -17.11 -47.70
CA GLY A 401 -26.55 -17.99 -48.35
C GLY A 401 -25.53 -17.30 -49.27
N LYS A 402 -25.17 -16.03 -49.01
CA LYS A 402 -24.05 -15.33 -49.67
C LYS A 402 -23.12 -14.68 -48.68
#